data_AF-A0A952MX01-F1
#
_entry.id   AF-A0A952MX01-F1
#
_cell.length_a   1.000
_cell.length_b   1.000
_cell.length_c   1.000
_cell.angle_alpha   90.00
_cell.angle_beta   90.00
_cell.angle_gamma   90.00
#
_symmetry.space_group_name_H-M   'P 1'
#
loop_
_entity.id
_entity.type
_entity.pdbx_description
1 polymer ?
#
loop_
_entity_poly.entity_id
_entity_poly.type
_entity_poly.pdbx_seq_one_letter_code
_entity_poly.pdbx_strand_id
1 'polypeptide(L)'
;MIAGAIVMVTVGILIYLVHSLRVSSIREYHHKYDYLNKYEIKNFKKVFYCWGVAVFFAINTYGMGEVTEVGIWFVVRIFMAIAGGTLIGYIAYLVLEYYYPTKLDKKLKRYRYAPRINPKSGNKMRLLSEEEEDVHLDEGMIAEENVFSIDYDVWIDEKTGDVKVEKYEGRLQALQCNSCGFYTMRVVKEEVTKHPEGGEPGELVKSYQCTYCKSVRATSFRISTKEAEDYKKDKFKFRKNKNIDLVKVEVHSVSGERKHFEFQNLDQAQKFLSEFDSE
;
A
#
# COMPACT_ATOMS: atom_id res chain seq x y z
N MET A 1 -8.78 27.36 23.87
CA MET A 1 -9.00 26.90 22.47
C MET A 1 -7.84 27.32 21.56
N ILE A 2 -7.48 28.61 21.47
CA ILE A 2 -6.34 29.09 20.64
C ILE A 2 -5.02 28.38 20.98
N ALA A 3 -4.68 28.30 22.26
CA ALA A 3 -3.46 27.60 22.71
C ALA A 3 -3.44 26.14 22.22
N GLY A 4 -4.59 25.46 22.23
CA GLY A 4 -4.73 24.09 21.70
C GLY A 4 -4.47 24.01 20.20
N ALA A 5 -4.99 24.97 19.42
CA ALA A 5 -4.70 25.05 17.98
C ALA A 5 -3.20 25.25 17.71
N ILE A 6 -2.54 26.16 18.43
CA ILE A 6 -1.10 26.43 18.30
C ILE A 6 -0.29 25.18 18.67
N VAL A 7 -0.63 24.50 19.76
CA VAL A 7 0.03 23.25 20.17
C VAL A 7 -0.10 22.17 19.08
N MET A 8 -1.28 22.00 18.49
CA MET A 8 -1.46 20.97 17.46
C MET A 8 -0.72 21.30 16.15
N VAL A 9 -0.65 22.57 15.75
CA VAL A 9 0.16 22.99 14.59
C VAL A 9 1.64 22.74 14.86
N THR A 10 2.14 23.14 16.02
CA THR A 10 3.56 22.96 16.40
C THR A 10 3.95 21.49 16.47
N VAL A 11 3.10 20.62 17.02
CA VAL A 11 3.31 19.16 17.00
C VAL A 11 3.35 18.62 15.57
N GLY A 12 2.45 19.06 14.69
CA GLY A 12 2.46 18.67 13.28
C GLY A 12 3.77 19.08 12.56
N ILE A 13 4.25 20.30 12.80
CA ILE A 13 5.52 20.79 12.26
C ILE A 13 6.69 19.97 12.81
N LEU A 14 6.71 19.68 14.12
CA LEU A 14 7.76 18.88 14.74
C LEU A 14 7.83 17.48 14.13
N ILE A 15 6.70 16.80 13.94
CA ILE A 15 6.65 15.48 13.29
C ILE A 15 7.25 15.55 11.88
N TYR A 16 6.90 16.58 11.09
CA TYR A 16 7.47 16.78 9.76
C TYR A 16 8.99 17.02 9.81
N LEU A 17 9.46 17.88 10.72
CA LEU A 17 10.88 18.18 10.86
C LEU A 17 11.68 16.96 11.30
N VAL A 18 11.21 16.21 12.30
CA VAL A 18 11.86 14.97 12.77
C VAL A 18 11.95 13.96 11.62
N HIS A 19 10.88 13.80 10.84
CA HIS A 19 10.91 12.93 9.67
C HIS A 19 11.94 13.41 8.63
N SER A 20 11.94 14.70 8.29
CA SER A 20 12.88 15.28 7.32
C SER A 20 14.34 15.13 7.77
N LEU A 21 14.63 15.41 9.04
CA LEU A 21 15.94 15.21 9.65
C LEU A 21 16.35 13.74 9.61
N ARG A 22 15.43 12.81 9.92
CA ARG A 22 15.71 11.37 9.84
C ARG A 22 16.06 10.94 8.41
N VAL A 23 15.33 11.43 7.41
CA VAL A 23 15.63 11.16 5.99
C VAL A 23 17.00 11.71 5.59
N SER A 24 17.32 12.94 6.02
CA SER A 24 18.61 13.57 5.72
C SER A 24 19.79 12.83 6.38
N SER A 25 19.59 12.31 7.59
CA SER A 25 20.61 11.57 8.34
C SER A 25 20.99 10.22 7.72
N ILE A 26 20.11 9.59 6.94
CA ILE A 26 20.40 8.30 6.30
C ILE A 26 21.31 8.55 5.10
N ARG A 27 22.52 7.99 5.13
CA ARG A 27 23.53 8.18 4.07
C ARG A 27 23.31 7.21 2.90
N GLU A 28 23.12 5.94 3.21
CA GLU A 28 22.93 4.90 2.19
C GLU A 28 21.57 5.03 1.49
N TYR A 29 21.59 4.98 0.15
CA TYR A 29 20.37 5.15 -0.63
C TYR A 29 19.37 4.00 -0.45
N HIS A 30 19.85 2.77 -0.30
CA HIS A 30 19.00 1.60 -0.03
C HIS A 30 18.21 1.77 1.29
N HIS A 31 18.88 2.03 2.41
CA HIS A 31 18.19 2.30 3.68
C HIS A 31 17.29 3.54 3.65
N LYS A 32 17.63 4.52 2.82
CA LYS A 32 16.78 5.70 2.60
C LYS A 32 15.52 5.31 1.84
N TYR A 33 15.63 4.49 0.80
CA TYR A 33 14.51 3.93 0.06
C TYR A 33 13.54 3.21 1.00
N ASP A 34 14.03 2.26 1.81
CA ASP A 34 13.19 1.46 2.71
C ASP A 34 12.45 2.32 3.73
N TYR A 35 13.16 3.29 4.31
CA TYR A 35 12.57 4.19 5.28
C TYR A 35 11.45 5.04 4.66
N LEU A 36 11.68 5.59 3.46
CA LEU A 36 10.68 6.41 2.77
C LEU A 36 9.46 5.58 2.36
N ASN A 37 9.68 4.40 1.75
CA ASN A 37 8.60 3.51 1.34
C ASN A 37 7.70 3.12 2.52
N LYS A 38 8.30 2.84 3.69
CA LYS A 38 7.57 2.39 4.89
C LYS A 38 6.89 3.52 5.67
N TYR A 39 7.50 4.70 5.77
CA TYR A 39 7.12 5.72 6.75
C TYR A 39 6.70 7.07 6.17
N GLU A 40 7.01 7.42 4.92
CA GLU A 40 6.75 8.77 4.40
C GLU A 40 5.25 9.12 4.41
N ILE A 41 4.41 8.29 3.78
CA ILE A 41 2.94 8.48 3.77
C ILE A 41 2.37 8.41 5.20
N LYS A 42 2.83 7.48 6.03
CA LYS A 42 2.34 7.31 7.41
C LYS A 42 2.63 8.55 8.28
N ASN A 43 3.81 9.14 8.15
CA ASN A 43 4.16 10.35 8.88
C ASN A 43 3.38 11.56 8.36
N PHE A 44 3.19 11.68 7.04
CA PHE A 44 2.35 12.75 6.49
C PHE A 44 0.90 12.64 6.94
N LYS A 45 0.31 11.44 6.98
CA LYS A 45 -1.03 11.21 7.56
C LYS A 45 -1.11 11.75 8.99
N LYS A 46 -0.11 11.49 9.84
CA LYS A 46 -0.05 12.04 11.22
C LYS A 46 0.01 13.57 11.26
N VAL A 47 0.78 14.21 10.38
CA VAL A 47 0.87 15.67 10.27
C VAL A 47 -0.50 16.26 9.93
N PHE A 48 -1.18 15.72 8.92
CA PHE A 48 -2.51 16.20 8.53
C PHE A 48 -3.58 15.94 9.61
N TYR A 49 -3.49 14.84 10.36
CA TYR A 49 -4.36 14.64 11.52
C TYR A 49 -4.14 15.72 12.58
N CYS A 50 -2.90 16.10 12.87
CA CYS A 50 -2.61 17.20 13.78
C CYS A 50 -3.21 18.52 13.29
N TRP A 51 -3.12 18.81 11.99
CA TRP A 51 -3.70 20.02 11.40
C TRP A 51 -5.24 20.00 11.40
N GLY A 52 -5.87 18.84 11.16
CA GLY A 52 -7.32 18.69 11.27
C GLY A 52 -7.83 18.99 12.69
N VAL A 53 -7.12 18.49 13.72
CA VAL A 53 -7.41 18.81 15.13
C VAL A 53 -7.13 20.29 15.45
N ALA A 54 -6.08 20.88 14.86
CA ALA A 54 -5.81 22.30 15.03
C ALA A 54 -6.97 23.17 14.48
N VAL A 55 -7.51 22.82 13.31
CA VAL A 55 -8.67 23.51 12.73
C VAL A 55 -9.92 23.33 13.58
N PHE A 56 -10.13 22.13 14.14
CA PHE A 56 -11.21 21.91 15.11
C PHE A 56 -11.12 22.90 16.29
N PHE A 57 -9.94 23.12 16.87
CA PHE A 57 -9.74 24.09 17.95
C PHE A 57 -9.86 25.55 17.48
N ALA A 58 -9.44 25.85 16.25
CA ALA A 58 -9.53 27.19 15.67
C ALA A 58 -10.99 27.61 15.41
N ILE A 59 -11.80 26.72 14.81
CA ILE A 59 -13.23 26.98 14.56
C ILE A 59 -13.98 27.21 15.87
N ASN A 60 -13.67 26.44 16.90
CA ASN A 60 -14.26 26.62 18.23
C ASN A 60 -13.86 27.93 18.93
N THR A 61 -12.82 28.61 18.45
CA THR A 61 -12.44 29.96 18.91
C THR A 61 -13.26 31.04 18.19
N TYR A 62 -13.59 30.82 16.92
CA TYR A 62 -14.25 31.83 16.08
C TYR A 62 -15.67 32.14 16.57
N GLY A 63 -16.03 33.43 16.64
CA GLY A 63 -17.35 33.90 17.05
C GLY A 63 -17.63 33.88 18.56
N MET A 64 -16.63 33.65 19.44
CA MET A 64 -16.78 33.80 20.90
C MET A 64 -17.26 35.23 21.24
N GLY A 65 -18.58 35.40 21.37
CA GLY A 65 -19.22 36.69 21.65
C GLY A 65 -20.50 36.99 20.85
N GLU A 66 -20.75 36.29 19.73
CA GLU A 66 -21.84 36.66 18.80
C GLU A 66 -23.15 35.87 19.01
N VAL A 67 -23.11 34.73 19.70
CA VAL A 67 -24.29 33.87 19.91
C VAL A 67 -24.50 33.71 21.41
N THR A 68 -25.48 34.44 21.95
CA THR A 68 -25.77 34.52 23.39
C THR A 68 -26.91 33.60 23.85
N GLU A 69 -27.59 32.92 22.92
CA GLU A 69 -28.63 31.96 23.27
C GLU A 69 -28.02 30.68 23.86
N VAL A 70 -28.34 30.46 25.13
CA VAL A 70 -27.78 29.39 25.97
C VAL A 70 -28.27 28.04 25.47
N GLY A 71 -27.34 27.18 25.01
CA GLY A 71 -27.60 25.78 24.64
C GLY A 71 -27.36 25.46 23.16
N ILE A 72 -27.96 26.20 22.23
CA ILE A 72 -27.87 25.92 20.77
C ILE A 72 -26.47 26.23 20.23
N TRP A 73 -25.86 27.31 20.73
CA TRP A 73 -24.52 27.76 20.38
C TRP A 73 -23.44 26.66 20.47
N PHE A 74 -23.47 25.84 21.53
CA PHE A 74 -22.48 24.80 21.79
C PHE A 74 -22.56 23.68 20.73
N VAL A 75 -23.78 23.27 20.38
CA VAL A 75 -24.02 22.20 19.40
C VAL A 75 -23.58 22.63 18.00
N VAL A 76 -23.97 23.84 17.58
CA VAL A 76 -23.61 24.37 16.26
C VAL A 76 -22.09 24.49 16.12
N ARG A 77 -21.37 24.90 17.17
CA ARG A 77 -19.90 25.01 17.12
C ARG A 77 -19.19 23.67 17.02
N ILE A 78 -19.60 22.69 17.82
CA ILE A 78 -19.04 21.35 17.73
C ILE A 78 -19.29 20.78 16.34
N PHE A 79 -20.51 20.93 15.81
CA PHE A 79 -20.85 20.49 14.46
C PHE A 79 -19.94 21.13 13.40
N MET A 80 -19.81 22.46 13.41
CA MET A 80 -18.95 23.19 12.47
C MET A 80 -17.48 22.79 12.61
N ALA A 81 -16.99 22.59 13.83
CA ALA A 81 -15.62 22.17 14.08
C ALA A 81 -15.34 20.75 13.59
N ILE A 82 -16.27 19.81 13.80
CA ILE A 82 -16.18 18.45 13.26
C ILE A 82 -16.21 18.51 11.73
N ALA A 83 -17.14 19.25 11.14
CA ALA A 83 -17.26 19.40 9.69
C ALA A 83 -15.97 19.96 9.07
N GLY A 84 -15.42 21.04 9.64
CA GLY A 84 -14.16 21.62 9.17
C GLY A 84 -12.95 20.70 9.34
N GLY A 85 -12.81 20.05 10.50
CA GLY A 85 -11.71 19.11 10.77
C GLY A 85 -11.74 17.88 9.85
N THR A 86 -12.93 17.30 9.67
CA THR A 86 -13.14 16.16 8.78
C THR A 86 -12.94 16.50 7.30
N LEU A 87 -13.34 17.69 6.85
CA LEU A 87 -13.08 18.17 5.50
C LEU A 87 -11.57 18.20 5.19
N ILE A 88 -10.77 18.76 6.09
CA ILE A 88 -9.30 18.81 5.93
C ILE A 88 -8.72 17.40 5.94
N GLY A 89 -9.15 16.55 6.88
CA GLY A 89 -8.73 15.15 6.92
C GLY A 89 -9.05 14.40 5.63
N TYR A 90 -10.23 14.64 5.05
CA TYR A 90 -10.66 14.02 3.80
C TYR A 90 -9.86 14.50 2.60
N ILE A 91 -9.62 15.82 2.47
CA ILE A 91 -8.79 16.39 1.40
C ILE A 91 -7.37 15.83 1.50
N ALA A 92 -6.79 15.79 2.70
CA ALA A 92 -5.47 15.22 2.93
C ALA A 92 -5.41 13.73 2.57
N TYR A 93 -6.44 12.96 2.93
CA TYR A 93 -6.57 11.56 2.54
C TYR A 93 -6.57 11.40 1.02
N LEU A 94 -7.40 12.17 0.29
CA LEU A 94 -7.44 12.10 -1.17
C LEU A 94 -6.09 12.43 -1.82
N VAL A 95 -5.41 13.48 -1.33
CA VAL A 95 -4.10 13.89 -1.85
C VAL A 95 -3.06 12.80 -1.59
N LEU A 96 -3.00 12.26 -0.37
CA LEU A 96 -2.01 11.26 0.00
C LEU A 96 -2.25 9.88 -0.61
N GLU A 97 -3.50 9.51 -0.87
CA GLU A 97 -3.85 8.20 -1.40
C GLU A 97 -3.78 8.15 -2.94
N TYR A 98 -4.13 9.24 -3.64
CA TYR A 98 -4.23 9.22 -5.11
C TYR A 98 -3.12 9.99 -5.82
N TYR A 99 -2.66 11.13 -5.29
CA TYR A 99 -1.70 12.00 -5.99
C TYR A 99 -0.27 11.83 -5.52
N TYR A 100 -0.10 11.63 -4.21
CA TYR A 100 1.22 11.53 -3.59
C TYR A 100 2.00 10.25 -3.95
N PRO A 101 1.38 9.05 -4.11
CA PRO A 101 2.14 7.83 -4.42
C PRO A 101 2.98 7.96 -5.70
N THR A 102 2.48 8.64 -6.73
CA THR A 102 3.24 8.89 -7.97
C THR A 102 4.48 9.75 -7.74
N LYS A 103 4.42 10.71 -6.82
CA LYS A 103 5.59 11.53 -6.45
C LYS A 103 6.58 10.73 -5.62
N LEU A 104 6.07 9.89 -4.71
CA LEU A 104 6.88 9.00 -3.90
C LEU A 104 7.62 7.98 -4.77
N ASP A 105 6.94 7.32 -5.72
CA ASP A 105 7.54 6.36 -6.66
C ASP A 105 8.70 6.98 -7.44
N LYS A 106 8.51 8.17 -8.03
CA LYS A 106 9.59 8.89 -8.72
C LYS A 106 10.79 9.16 -7.82
N LYS A 107 10.55 9.54 -6.57
CA LYS A 107 11.59 9.80 -5.57
C LYS A 107 12.31 8.51 -5.16
N LEU A 108 11.57 7.42 -4.97
CA LEU A 108 12.09 6.09 -4.64
C LEU A 108 12.97 5.55 -5.77
N LYS A 109 12.50 5.57 -7.02
CA LYS A 109 13.28 5.17 -8.21
C LYS A 109 14.58 5.95 -8.33
N ARG A 110 14.55 7.26 -8.05
CA ARG A 110 15.75 8.08 -8.04
C ARG A 110 16.79 7.59 -7.02
N TYR A 111 16.38 7.12 -5.85
CA TYR A 111 17.31 6.57 -4.85
C TYR A 111 17.74 5.14 -5.18
N ARG A 112 16.85 4.29 -5.69
CA ARG A 112 17.17 2.91 -6.11
C ARG A 112 18.30 2.91 -7.16
N TYR A 113 18.10 3.64 -8.26
CA TYR A 113 19.04 3.69 -9.39
C TYR A 113 20.13 4.76 -9.28
N ALA A 114 20.26 5.43 -8.12
CA ALA A 114 21.38 6.34 -7.91
C ALA A 114 22.70 5.55 -7.87
N PRO A 115 23.75 5.99 -8.60
CA PRO A 115 25.04 5.30 -8.62
C PRO A 115 25.59 5.07 -7.22
N ARG A 116 26.07 3.86 -6.96
CA ARG A 116 26.69 3.49 -5.68
C ARG A 116 28.19 3.72 -5.71
N ILE A 117 28.74 3.93 -4.53
CA ILE A 117 30.18 4.07 -4.32
C ILE A 117 30.59 2.91 -3.42
N ASN A 118 31.59 2.15 -3.85
CA ASN A 118 32.12 1.05 -3.07
C ASN A 118 32.78 1.62 -1.79
N PRO A 119 32.35 1.20 -0.59
CA PRO A 119 32.90 1.73 0.66
C PRO A 119 34.37 1.35 0.88
N LYS A 120 34.87 0.28 0.24
CA LYS A 120 36.25 -0.18 0.38
C LYS A 120 37.21 0.57 -0.54
N SER A 121 36.82 0.72 -1.81
CA SER A 121 37.70 1.26 -2.86
C SER A 121 37.43 2.74 -3.19
N GLY A 122 36.23 3.25 -2.87
CA GLY A 122 35.76 4.57 -3.28
C GLY A 122 35.39 4.67 -4.77
N ASN A 123 35.45 3.58 -5.53
CA ASN A 123 35.07 3.58 -6.93
C ASN A 123 33.54 3.64 -7.11
N LYS A 124 33.11 4.17 -8.27
CA LYS A 124 31.71 4.08 -8.69
C LYS A 124 31.39 2.64 -9.08
N MET A 125 30.28 2.12 -8.58
CA MET A 125 29.77 0.80 -8.92
C MET A 125 28.80 0.90 -10.10
N ARG A 126 28.80 -0.11 -10.96
CA ARG A 126 27.84 -0.29 -12.06
C ARG A 126 26.70 -1.18 -11.58
N LEU A 127 25.47 -0.82 -11.93
CA LEU A 127 24.30 -1.69 -11.76
C LEU A 127 24.28 -2.70 -12.91
N LEU A 128 24.14 -3.98 -12.57
CA LEU A 128 24.01 -5.07 -13.54
C LEU A 128 22.60 -5.09 -14.15
N SER A 129 22.45 -5.69 -15.33
CA SER A 129 21.11 -6.06 -15.83
C SER A 129 20.62 -7.34 -15.18
N GLU A 130 19.32 -7.62 -15.29
CA GLU A 130 18.66 -8.81 -14.73
C GLU A 130 19.36 -10.12 -15.18
N GLU A 131 19.83 -10.18 -16.44
CA GLU A 131 20.51 -11.38 -16.95
C GLU A 131 21.98 -11.48 -16.47
N GLU A 132 22.61 -10.33 -16.20
CA GLU A 132 23.99 -10.29 -15.69
C GLU A 132 24.04 -10.59 -14.19
N GLU A 133 22.99 -10.27 -13.45
CA GLU A 133 22.97 -10.41 -12.00
C GLU A 133 22.69 -11.82 -11.50
N ASP A 134 21.99 -12.66 -12.28
CA ASP A 134 21.72 -14.07 -11.96
C ASP A 134 22.98 -14.85 -11.54
N VAL A 135 24.13 -14.55 -12.14
CA VAL A 135 25.42 -15.21 -11.83
C VAL A 135 25.90 -14.90 -10.40
N HIS A 136 25.41 -13.81 -9.82
CA HIS A 136 25.76 -13.32 -8.49
C HIS A 136 24.68 -13.59 -7.43
N LEU A 137 23.54 -14.16 -7.83
CA LEU A 137 22.43 -14.47 -6.95
C LEU A 137 22.36 -15.97 -6.63
N ASP A 138 21.89 -16.29 -5.43
CA ASP A 138 21.61 -17.68 -5.05
C ASP A 138 20.35 -18.17 -5.78
N GLU A 139 20.24 -19.47 -6.07
CA GLU A 139 19.05 -20.07 -6.70
C GLU A 139 17.74 -19.72 -5.98
N GLY A 140 17.79 -19.60 -4.65
CA GLY A 140 16.63 -19.19 -3.84
C GLY A 140 16.25 -17.72 -3.99
N MET A 141 17.22 -16.82 -4.23
CA MET A 141 16.98 -15.41 -4.53
C MET A 141 16.34 -15.26 -5.90
N ILE A 142 16.88 -15.97 -6.91
CA ILE A 142 16.30 -16.06 -8.25
C ILE A 142 14.86 -16.61 -8.18
N ALA A 143 14.59 -17.58 -7.29
CA ALA A 143 13.25 -18.09 -7.09
C ALA A 143 12.27 -17.07 -6.47
N GLU A 144 12.76 -16.11 -5.67
CA GLU A 144 11.95 -14.99 -5.14
C GLU A 144 11.61 -13.98 -6.25
N GLU A 145 12.55 -13.67 -7.12
CA GLU A 145 12.35 -12.79 -8.28
C GLU A 145 11.36 -13.40 -9.28
N ASN A 146 11.49 -14.70 -9.55
CA ASN A 146 10.57 -15.43 -10.43
C ASN A 146 9.12 -15.42 -9.93
N VAL A 147 8.89 -15.26 -8.62
CA VAL A 147 7.53 -15.08 -8.07
C VAL A 147 7.19 -13.61 -7.79
N PHE A 148 8.05 -12.69 -8.21
CA PHE A 148 7.95 -11.24 -8.04
C PHE A 148 7.75 -10.81 -6.58
N SER A 149 8.30 -11.58 -5.63
CA SER A 149 8.13 -11.30 -4.21
C SER A 149 9.16 -10.34 -3.67
N ILE A 150 10.39 -10.49 -4.15
CA ILE A 150 11.56 -9.68 -3.84
C ILE A 150 12.26 -9.42 -5.16
N ASP A 151 12.72 -8.19 -5.35
CA ASP A 151 13.61 -7.84 -6.46
C ASP A 151 15.00 -7.59 -5.87
N TYR A 152 16.05 -8.18 -6.44
CA TYR A 152 17.42 -7.87 -6.09
C TYR A 152 18.00 -6.89 -7.11
N ASP A 153 18.88 -6.00 -6.65
CA ASP A 153 19.71 -5.20 -7.54
C ASP A 153 21.17 -5.54 -7.21
N VAL A 154 21.93 -6.00 -8.21
CA VAL A 154 23.36 -6.28 -8.03
C VAL A 154 24.24 -5.14 -8.57
N TRP A 155 25.07 -4.59 -7.68
CA TRP A 155 26.05 -3.58 -8.02
C TRP A 155 27.46 -4.17 -8.00
N ILE A 156 28.25 -3.93 -9.05
CA ILE A 156 29.64 -4.40 -9.15
C ILE A 156 30.62 -3.23 -9.27
N ASP A 157 31.75 -3.32 -8.56
CA ASP A 157 32.92 -2.50 -8.82
C ASP A 157 33.81 -3.22 -9.84
N GLU A 158 33.78 -2.78 -11.10
CA GLU A 158 34.52 -3.43 -12.20
C GLU A 158 36.04 -3.46 -11.99
N LYS A 159 36.59 -2.58 -11.13
CA LYS A 159 38.04 -2.55 -10.88
C LYS A 159 38.48 -3.55 -9.81
N THR A 160 37.66 -3.79 -8.79
CA THR A 160 38.02 -4.68 -7.67
C THR A 160 37.29 -6.01 -7.70
N GLY A 161 36.21 -6.12 -8.48
CA GLY A 161 35.30 -7.27 -8.46
C GLY A 161 34.42 -7.33 -7.20
N ASP A 162 34.39 -6.28 -6.38
CA ASP A 162 33.48 -6.24 -5.22
C ASP A 162 32.02 -6.16 -5.68
N VAL A 163 31.19 -7.05 -5.16
CA VAL A 163 29.75 -7.12 -5.43
C VAL A 163 28.97 -6.64 -4.21
N LYS A 164 27.94 -5.83 -4.44
CA LYS A 164 26.96 -5.41 -3.44
C LYS A 164 25.56 -5.75 -3.94
N VAL A 165 24.90 -6.68 -3.25
CA VAL A 165 23.51 -7.06 -3.50
C VAL A 165 22.60 -6.22 -2.61
N GLU A 166 21.61 -5.55 -3.19
CA GLU A 166 20.58 -4.79 -2.47
C GLU A 166 19.21 -5.45 -2.69
N LYS A 167 18.39 -5.52 -1.64
CA LYS A 167 17.11 -6.25 -1.64
C LYS A 167 15.93 -5.28 -1.62
N TYR A 168 14.96 -5.43 -2.51
CA TYR A 168 13.76 -4.59 -2.58
C TYR A 168 12.48 -5.41 -2.49
N GLU A 169 11.43 -4.87 -1.88
CA GLU A 169 10.10 -5.51 -1.87
C GLU A 169 9.54 -5.54 -3.30
N GLY A 170 9.18 -6.72 -3.78
CA GLY A 170 8.61 -6.93 -5.11
C GLY A 170 7.13 -6.53 -5.17
N ARG A 171 6.55 -6.69 -6.36
CA ARG A 171 5.16 -6.33 -6.68
C ARG A 171 4.12 -7.30 -6.12
N LEU A 172 4.49 -8.57 -5.90
CA LEU A 172 3.61 -9.58 -5.31
C LEU A 172 4.02 -9.87 -3.87
N GLN A 173 3.03 -10.12 -3.00
CA GLN A 173 3.32 -10.53 -1.63
C GLN A 173 3.35 -12.06 -1.56
N ALA A 174 4.53 -12.61 -1.29
CA ALA A 174 4.70 -14.01 -0.92
C ALA A 174 5.13 -14.10 0.55
N LEU A 175 4.73 -15.19 1.22
CA LEU A 175 5.12 -15.43 2.60
C LEU A 175 6.52 -16.05 2.65
N GLN A 176 7.21 -15.84 3.77
CA GLN A 176 8.45 -16.53 4.04
C GLN A 176 8.19 -18.03 4.27
N CYS A 177 8.95 -18.88 3.61
CA CYS A 177 8.92 -20.32 3.82
C CYS A 177 9.67 -20.68 5.11
N ASN A 178 9.03 -21.44 6.00
CA ASN A 178 9.69 -21.91 7.23
C ASN A 178 10.79 -22.94 6.99
N SER A 179 10.80 -23.61 5.83
CA SER A 179 11.74 -24.69 5.52
C SER A 179 13.04 -24.16 4.90
N CYS A 180 12.93 -23.25 3.92
CA CYS A 180 14.09 -22.70 3.20
C CYS A 180 14.39 -21.22 3.50
N GLY A 181 13.49 -20.49 4.18
CA GLY A 181 13.71 -19.10 4.57
C GLY A 181 13.43 -18.04 3.49
N PHE A 182 13.22 -18.45 2.23
CA PHE A 182 12.90 -17.55 1.12
C PHE A 182 11.41 -17.16 1.08
N TYR A 183 11.11 -15.97 0.54
CA TYR A 183 9.78 -15.41 0.32
C TYR A 183 9.13 -15.98 -0.94
N THR A 184 8.94 -17.29 -0.96
CA THR A 184 8.44 -18.06 -2.12
C THR A 184 7.16 -18.82 -1.82
N MET A 185 6.57 -18.61 -0.64
CA MET A 185 5.39 -19.34 -0.19
C MET A 185 4.11 -18.66 -0.68
N ARG A 186 3.33 -19.38 -1.51
CA ARG A 186 2.08 -18.88 -2.12
C ARG A 186 0.90 -19.76 -1.74
N VAL A 187 -0.30 -19.20 -1.73
CA VAL A 187 -1.54 -19.97 -1.56
C VAL A 187 -1.83 -20.73 -2.85
N VAL A 188 -2.00 -22.05 -2.75
CA VAL A 188 -2.31 -22.93 -3.89
C VAL A 188 -3.77 -23.38 -3.87
N LYS A 189 -4.31 -23.63 -2.66
CA LYS A 189 -5.69 -24.08 -2.50
C LYS A 189 -6.30 -23.43 -1.27
N GLU A 190 -7.56 -23.04 -1.37
CA GLU A 190 -8.39 -22.65 -0.23
C GLU A 190 -9.61 -23.57 -0.20
N GLU A 191 -9.92 -24.14 0.96
CA GLU A 191 -11.01 -25.10 1.12
C GLU A 191 -11.77 -24.85 2.41
N VAL A 192 -13.09 -24.75 2.31
CA VAL A 192 -13.97 -24.65 3.49
C VAL A 192 -14.16 -26.05 4.05
N THR A 193 -13.61 -26.31 5.24
CA THR A 193 -13.67 -27.63 5.89
C THR A 193 -14.89 -27.76 6.80
N LYS A 194 -15.32 -26.67 7.42
CA LYS A 194 -16.55 -26.59 8.21
C LYS A 194 -17.38 -25.40 7.76
N HIS A 195 -18.61 -25.65 7.33
CA HIS A 195 -19.55 -24.57 7.04
C HIS A 195 -20.03 -23.93 8.36
N PRO A 196 -20.31 -22.61 8.36
CA PRO A 196 -20.91 -21.97 9.51
C PRO A 196 -22.33 -22.51 9.73
N GLU A 197 -22.62 -23.01 10.93
CA GLU A 197 -23.93 -23.55 11.31
C GLU A 197 -24.30 -23.09 12.72
N GLY A 198 -25.58 -22.80 12.97
CA GLY A 198 -26.09 -22.53 14.32
C GLY A 198 -25.45 -21.33 15.06
N GLY A 199 -24.81 -20.41 14.34
CA GLY A 199 -24.07 -19.29 14.93
C GLY A 199 -22.62 -19.59 15.31
N GLU A 200 -22.12 -20.81 15.03
CA GLU A 200 -20.70 -21.11 15.10
C GLU A 200 -19.97 -20.67 13.82
N PRO A 201 -18.81 -19.99 13.93
CA PRO A 201 -18.02 -19.64 12.77
C PRO A 201 -17.55 -20.90 12.04
N GLY A 202 -17.58 -20.87 10.71
CA GLY A 202 -17.03 -21.95 9.90
C GLY A 202 -15.50 -21.95 9.95
N GLU A 203 -14.89 -22.90 9.24
CA GLU A 203 -13.45 -23.06 9.13
C GLU A 203 -13.02 -23.15 7.67
N LEU A 204 -12.07 -22.28 7.28
CA LEU A 204 -11.40 -22.27 5.98
C LEU A 204 -9.95 -22.68 6.18
N VAL A 205 -9.51 -23.70 5.46
CA VAL A 205 -8.10 -24.11 5.42
C VAL A 205 -7.47 -23.55 4.16
N LYS A 206 -6.40 -22.77 4.32
CA LYS A 206 -5.54 -22.36 3.21
C LYS A 206 -4.31 -23.24 3.16
N SER A 207 -4.11 -23.88 2.01
CA SER A 207 -2.94 -24.69 1.69
C SER A 207 -1.95 -23.84 0.90
N TYR A 208 -0.77 -23.67 1.49
CA TYR A 208 0.35 -22.93 0.98
C TYR A 208 1.40 -23.90 0.44
N GLN A 209 2.05 -23.52 -0.65
CA GLN A 209 3.19 -24.24 -1.20
C GLN A 209 4.32 -23.27 -1.54
N CYS A 210 5.54 -23.66 -1.20
CA CYS A 210 6.74 -22.94 -1.59
C CYS A 210 7.09 -23.27 -3.03
N THR A 211 7.26 -22.25 -3.88
CA THR A 211 7.64 -22.47 -5.29
C THR A 211 9.06 -23.02 -5.43
N TYR A 212 9.97 -22.65 -4.52
CA TYR A 212 11.36 -23.11 -4.47
C TYR A 212 11.48 -24.54 -3.90
N CYS A 213 11.44 -24.72 -2.57
CA CYS A 213 11.66 -26.03 -1.94
C CYS A 213 10.45 -26.98 -1.94
N LYS A 214 9.32 -26.58 -2.56
CA LYS A 214 8.07 -27.36 -2.65
C LYS A 214 7.42 -27.75 -1.31
N SER A 215 7.90 -27.23 -0.17
CA SER A 215 7.29 -27.48 1.13
C SER A 215 5.83 -27.01 1.16
N VAL A 216 4.96 -27.82 1.73
CA VAL A 216 3.52 -27.54 1.85
C VAL A 216 3.19 -27.22 3.30
N ARG A 217 2.26 -26.29 3.53
CA ARG A 217 1.72 -25.96 4.85
C ARG A 217 0.24 -25.67 4.74
N ALA A 218 -0.55 -26.18 5.67
CA ALA A 218 -1.95 -25.79 5.82
C ALA A 218 -2.11 -24.89 7.05
N THR A 219 -2.93 -23.86 6.97
CA THR A 219 -3.33 -23.04 8.14
C THR A 219 -4.83 -22.84 8.10
N SER A 220 -5.50 -23.09 9.22
CA SER A 220 -6.93 -22.85 9.36
C SER A 220 -7.24 -21.43 9.82
N PHE A 221 -8.32 -20.90 9.26
CA PHE A 221 -8.86 -19.57 9.52
C PHE A 221 -10.34 -19.73 9.86
N ARG A 222 -10.81 -18.98 10.88
CA ARG A 222 -12.24 -18.92 11.18
C ARG A 222 -12.93 -18.01 10.17
N ILE A 223 -14.00 -18.51 9.55
CA ILE A 223 -14.84 -17.74 8.64
C ILE A 223 -16.11 -17.28 9.32
N SER A 224 -16.65 -16.15 8.87
CA SER A 224 -17.85 -15.54 9.44
C SER A 224 -19.07 -16.45 9.31
N THR A 225 -20.01 -16.30 10.24
CA THR A 225 -21.33 -16.97 10.24
C THR A 225 -22.33 -16.37 9.25
N LYS A 226 -21.91 -15.42 8.42
CA LYS A 226 -22.80 -14.67 7.53
C LYS A 226 -23.11 -15.52 6.31
N GLU A 227 -24.38 -15.75 6.04
CA GLU A 227 -24.85 -16.47 4.86
C GLU A 227 -25.01 -15.53 3.66
N ALA A 228 -25.16 -16.10 2.45
CA ALA A 228 -25.38 -15.33 1.22
C ALA A 228 -26.55 -14.33 1.34
N GLU A 229 -27.60 -14.69 2.07
CA GLU A 229 -28.77 -13.84 2.31
C GLU A 229 -28.47 -12.65 3.24
N ASP A 230 -27.52 -12.76 4.16
CA ASP A 230 -27.11 -11.65 5.03
C ASP A 230 -26.42 -10.55 4.22
N TYR A 231 -25.67 -10.93 3.18
CA TYR A 231 -25.05 -9.98 2.26
C TYR A 231 -26.07 -9.28 1.33
N LYS A 232 -27.27 -9.83 1.12
CA LYS A 232 -28.32 -9.13 0.35
C LYS A 232 -28.91 -7.93 1.10
N LYS A 233 -28.88 -7.96 2.44
CA LYS A 233 -29.32 -6.83 3.29
C LYS A 233 -28.25 -5.75 3.38
N ASP A 234 -26.99 -6.13 3.22
CA ASP A 234 -25.88 -5.20 3.04
C ASP A 234 -26.00 -4.56 1.64
N LYS A 235 -26.75 -3.44 1.54
CA LYS A 235 -26.75 -2.61 0.34
C LYS A 235 -25.36 -2.01 0.17
N PHE A 236 -24.49 -2.70 -0.58
CA PHE A 236 -23.26 -2.11 -1.09
C PHE A 236 -23.65 -0.85 -1.86
N LYS A 237 -23.35 0.32 -1.29
CA LYS A 237 -23.48 1.60 -1.99
C LYS A 237 -22.35 1.69 -3.00
N PHE A 238 -22.46 0.95 -4.10
CA PHE A 238 -21.68 1.26 -5.28
C PHE A 238 -22.03 2.69 -5.68
N ARG A 239 -21.02 3.54 -5.93
CA ARG A 239 -21.24 4.88 -6.45
C ARG A 239 -21.88 4.73 -7.83
N LYS A 240 -23.22 4.83 -7.88
CA LYS A 240 -24.00 4.73 -9.12
C LYS A 240 -23.52 5.78 -10.11
N ASN A 241 -23.01 5.33 -11.25
CA ASN A 241 -23.13 6.10 -12.48
C ASN A 241 -24.57 5.86 -12.96
N LYS A 242 -25.38 6.91 -13.12
CA LYS A 242 -26.85 6.84 -13.07
C LYS A 242 -27.54 5.92 -14.11
N ASN A 243 -26.83 5.44 -15.13
CA ASN A 243 -27.44 4.79 -16.29
C ASN A 243 -26.88 3.41 -16.64
N ILE A 244 -25.95 2.85 -15.85
CA ILE A 244 -25.28 1.58 -16.20
C ILE A 244 -25.15 0.73 -14.94
N ASP A 245 -25.79 -0.44 -14.95
CA ASP A 245 -25.84 -1.36 -13.82
C ASP A 245 -24.70 -2.40 -13.86
N LEU A 246 -24.33 -2.86 -15.07
CA LEU A 246 -23.24 -3.81 -15.32
C LEU A 246 -22.79 -3.71 -16.78
N VAL A 247 -21.48 -3.79 -17.04
CA VAL A 247 -20.91 -3.95 -18.38
C VAL A 247 -20.19 -5.29 -18.42
N LYS A 248 -20.61 -6.18 -19.32
CA LYS A 248 -19.96 -7.48 -19.52
C LYS A 248 -19.21 -7.47 -20.86
N VAL A 249 -17.91 -7.76 -20.82
CA VAL A 249 -17.05 -7.88 -22.00
C VAL A 249 -16.71 -9.35 -22.19
N GLU A 250 -17.01 -9.89 -23.38
CA GLU A 250 -16.69 -11.26 -23.74
C GLU A 250 -15.66 -11.24 -24.88
N VAL A 251 -14.49 -11.81 -24.64
CA VAL A 251 -13.40 -11.87 -25.63
C VAL A 251 -13.33 -13.29 -26.17
N HIS A 252 -13.45 -13.40 -27.50
CA HIS A 252 -13.38 -14.66 -28.24
C HIS A 252 -12.02 -14.71 -28.93
N SER A 253 -11.14 -15.61 -28.46
CA SER A 253 -9.84 -15.82 -29.10
C SER A 253 -9.96 -16.72 -30.33
N VAL A 254 -9.04 -16.55 -31.28
CA VAL A 254 -8.92 -17.38 -32.50
C VAL A 254 -8.63 -18.85 -32.14
N SER A 255 -8.07 -19.12 -30.95
CA SER A 255 -7.87 -20.47 -30.40
C SER A 255 -9.15 -21.14 -29.87
N GLY A 256 -10.30 -20.45 -29.90
CA GLY A 256 -11.59 -20.94 -29.41
C GLY A 256 -11.84 -20.72 -27.91
N GLU A 257 -10.90 -20.09 -27.20
CA GLU A 257 -11.06 -19.76 -25.78
C GLU A 257 -12.00 -18.55 -25.59
N ARG A 258 -12.92 -18.64 -24.62
CA ARG A 258 -13.86 -17.56 -24.26
C ARG A 258 -13.60 -17.07 -22.85
N LYS A 259 -13.26 -15.79 -22.71
CA LYS A 259 -13.07 -15.13 -21.40
C LYS A 259 -14.13 -14.05 -21.23
N HIS A 260 -14.74 -13.99 -20.05
CA HIS A 260 -15.73 -12.99 -19.72
C HIS A 260 -15.25 -12.14 -18.54
N PHE A 261 -15.47 -10.84 -18.64
CA PHE A 261 -15.09 -9.85 -17.64
C PHE A 261 -16.28 -8.95 -17.34
N GLU A 262 -16.50 -8.65 -16.07
CA GLU A 262 -17.64 -7.86 -15.60
C GLU A 262 -17.14 -6.59 -14.92
N PHE A 263 -17.70 -5.46 -15.33
CA PHE A 263 -17.32 -4.12 -14.89
C PHE A 263 -18.53 -3.36 -14.38
N GLN A 264 -18.32 -2.51 -13.38
CA GLN A 264 -19.39 -1.73 -12.75
C GLN A 264 -19.69 -0.41 -13.45
N ASN A 265 -18.79 0.05 -14.34
CA ASN A 265 -18.98 1.26 -15.14
C ASN A 265 -18.20 1.17 -16.47
N LEU A 266 -18.57 2.05 -17.42
CA LEU A 266 -17.93 2.11 -18.74
C LEU A 266 -16.45 2.47 -18.66
N ASP A 267 -16.05 3.37 -17.75
CA ASP A 267 -14.66 3.82 -17.65
C ASP A 267 -13.72 2.67 -17.29
N GLN A 268 -14.15 1.76 -16.41
CA GLN A 268 -13.42 0.55 -16.04
C GLN A 268 -13.33 -0.44 -17.22
N ALA A 269 -14.42 -0.65 -17.93
CA ALA A 269 -14.43 -1.52 -19.11
C ALA A 269 -13.54 -0.95 -20.22
N GLN A 270 -13.57 0.36 -20.45
CA GLN A 270 -12.76 1.03 -21.45
C GLN A 270 -11.27 1.01 -21.09
N LYS A 271 -10.94 1.23 -19.82
CA LYS A 271 -9.56 1.10 -19.33
C LYS A 271 -9.05 -0.33 -19.48
N PHE A 272 -9.87 -1.31 -19.10
CA PHE A 272 -9.54 -2.72 -19.31
C PHE A 272 -9.27 -3.01 -20.79
N LEU A 273 -10.17 -2.60 -21.69
CA LEU A 273 -9.99 -2.82 -23.14
C LEU A 273 -8.76 -2.11 -23.71
N SER A 274 -8.36 -0.96 -23.17
CA SER A 274 -7.13 -0.27 -23.61
C SER A 274 -5.84 -0.92 -23.11
N GLU A 275 -5.92 -1.69 -22.03
CA GLU A 275 -4.79 -2.38 -21.40
C GLU A 275 -4.78 -3.88 -21.73
N PHE A 276 -5.84 -4.37 -22.38
CA PHE A 276 -6.00 -5.78 -22.73
C PHE A 276 -5.21 -6.09 -24.01
N ASP A 277 -3.94 -6.41 -23.84
CA ASP A 277 -3.15 -7.06 -24.88
C ASP A 277 -3.45 -8.56 -24.85
N SER A 278 -4.00 -9.08 -25.95
CA SER A 278 -4.13 -10.52 -26.16
C SER A 278 -2.83 -11.04 -26.75
N GLU A 279 -1.87 -11.38 -25.90
CA GLU A 279 -0.90 -12.42 -26.23
C GLU A 279 -1.53 -13.81 -26.05
#